data_AF-A7I7L1-F1
#
_entry.id   AF-A7I7L1-F1
#
_cell.length_a   1.000
_cell.length_b   1.000
_cell.length_c   1.000
_cell.angle_alpha   90.00
_cell.angle_beta   90.00
_cell.angle_gamma   90.00
#
_symmetry.space_group_name_H-M   'P 1'
#
loop_
_entity.id
_entity.type
_entity.pdbx_description
1 polymer ?
#
loop_
_entity_poly.entity_id
_entity_poly.type
_entity_poly.pdbx_seq_one_letter_code
_entity_poly.pdbx_strand_id
1 'polypeptide(L)'
;MDYGMLIGNSYTYVKEGIIDKVNKWLLLMIATLILTLPLMGYIMNVYRGTNPAPEVENWIKLLVDGILLCIVGLIYAIPVIILEFLTIGATFATTMTENPTAAIAGMAGAGILAIILIIVAILVAIISPIGIIRFARTGSFGEAFNFREITATIKKIGWLTYILALIVVAIVVGIPALILWIVVLGLTFALPLVGIVIGALLLLIVLPLLAVFEARYLTQIYDSAEVAGPSAGQ
;
A
#
# COMPACT_ATOMS: atom_id res chain seq x y z
N MET A 1 0.61 19.49 10.93
CA MET A 1 0.39 18.05 11.21
C MET A 1 1.56 17.55 12.01
N ASP A 2 1.31 16.90 13.15
CA ASP A 2 2.37 16.30 13.97
C ASP A 2 2.63 14.87 13.50
N TYR A 3 3.68 14.68 12.69
CA TYR A 3 4.02 13.38 12.13
C TYR A 3 4.52 12.39 13.20
N GLY A 4 5.14 12.89 14.28
CA GLY A 4 5.62 12.06 15.39
C GLY A 4 4.45 11.42 16.14
N MET A 5 3.40 12.20 16.38
CA MET A 5 2.16 11.70 16.97
C MET A 5 1.45 10.69 16.05
N LEU A 6 1.41 10.92 14.72
CA LEU A 6 0.83 9.97 13.77
C LEU A 6 1.56 8.60 13.79
N ILE A 7 2.90 8.63 13.83
CA ILE A 7 3.73 7.42 13.95
C ILE A 7 3.46 6.75 15.29
N GLY A 8 3.52 7.50 16.40
CA GLY A 8 3.32 6.98 17.74
C GLY A 8 1.96 6.30 17.89
N ASN A 9 0.88 6.96 17.44
CA ASN A 9 -0.47 6.41 17.48
C ASN A 9 -0.61 5.15 16.61
N SER A 10 0.01 5.12 15.43
CA SER A 10 -0.02 3.94 14.54
C SER A 10 0.76 2.78 15.14
N TYR A 11 1.89 3.06 15.80
CA TYR A 11 2.69 2.07 16.52
C TYR A 11 1.90 1.50 17.71
N THR A 12 1.31 2.35 18.55
CA THR A 12 0.48 1.92 19.68
C THR A 12 -0.69 1.08 19.21
N TYR A 13 -1.35 1.48 18.12
CA TYR A 13 -2.45 0.73 17.51
C TYR A 13 -2.04 -0.69 17.08
N VAL A 14 -0.85 -0.86 16.50
CA VAL A 14 -0.32 -2.18 16.14
C VAL A 14 0.15 -2.95 17.38
N LYS A 15 0.84 -2.29 18.31
CA LYS A 15 1.38 -2.92 19.52
C LYS A 15 0.25 -3.48 20.40
N GLU A 16 -0.63 -2.62 20.87
CA GLU A 16 -1.72 -2.98 21.79
C GLU A 16 -2.83 -3.76 21.06
N GLY A 17 -3.06 -3.41 19.78
CA GLY A 17 -4.14 -3.99 19.00
C GLY A 17 -3.84 -5.35 18.39
N ILE A 18 -2.57 -5.63 18.04
CA ILE A 18 -2.13 -6.83 17.33
C ILE A 18 -1.08 -7.61 18.13
N ILE A 19 0.07 -7.00 18.45
CA ILE A 19 1.23 -7.71 19.02
C ILE A 19 0.92 -8.27 20.41
N ASP A 20 0.34 -7.44 21.28
CA ASP A 20 -0.02 -7.84 22.64
C ASP A 20 -1.20 -8.86 22.64
N LYS A 21 -1.96 -8.91 21.54
CA LYS A 21 -3.05 -9.86 21.30
C LYS A 21 -2.59 -11.00 20.39
N VAL A 22 -1.78 -11.92 20.93
CA VAL A 22 -1.19 -13.07 20.19
C VAL A 22 -2.21 -13.82 19.31
N ASN A 23 -3.43 -14.05 19.81
CA ASN A 23 -4.50 -14.70 19.03
C ASN A 23 -4.82 -13.92 17.75
N LYS A 24 -4.94 -12.59 17.83
CA LYS A 24 -5.22 -11.75 16.67
C LYS A 24 -4.05 -11.74 15.69
N TRP A 25 -2.83 -11.66 16.20
CA TRP A 25 -1.64 -11.71 15.36
C TRP A 25 -1.55 -13.04 14.59
N LEU A 26 -1.81 -14.17 15.25
CA LEU A 26 -1.86 -15.48 14.61
C LEU A 26 -2.95 -15.56 13.53
N LEU A 27 -4.14 -15.02 13.80
CA LEU A 27 -5.21 -14.98 12.82
C LEU A 27 -4.85 -14.09 11.62
N LEU A 28 -4.13 -12.98 11.82
CA LEU A 28 -3.62 -12.16 10.71
C LEU A 28 -2.53 -12.86 9.89
N MET A 29 -1.70 -13.69 10.53
CA MET A 29 -0.77 -14.57 9.81
C MET A 29 -1.56 -15.55 8.92
N ILE A 30 -2.56 -16.25 9.47
CA ILE A 30 -3.43 -17.14 8.69
C ILE A 30 -4.11 -16.37 7.54
N ALA A 31 -4.61 -15.16 7.81
CA ALA A 31 -5.19 -14.29 6.79
C ALA A 31 -4.21 -13.91 5.67
N THR A 32 -2.92 -13.81 5.99
CA THR A 32 -1.86 -13.55 4.99
C THR A 32 -1.63 -14.77 4.11
N LEU A 33 -1.68 -16.00 4.66
CA LEU A 33 -1.52 -17.24 3.89
C LEU A 33 -2.66 -17.49 2.89
N ILE A 34 -3.88 -17.03 3.19
CA ILE A 34 -5.04 -17.18 2.31
C ILE A 34 -5.02 -16.07 1.25
N LEU A 35 -3.95 -16.05 0.44
CA LEU A 35 -3.70 -15.11 -0.65
C LEU A 35 -3.71 -13.63 -0.23
N THR A 36 -3.44 -13.33 1.04
CA THR A 36 -3.49 -11.96 1.59
C THR A 36 -4.89 -11.31 1.55
N LEU A 37 -5.91 -11.98 1.00
CA LEU A 37 -7.25 -11.40 0.81
C LEU A 37 -7.95 -11.10 2.13
N PRO A 38 -8.04 -12.02 3.12
CA PRO A 38 -8.63 -11.66 4.41
C PRO A 38 -7.83 -10.58 5.15
N LEU A 39 -6.51 -10.49 4.95
CA LEU A 39 -5.70 -9.39 5.49
C LEU A 39 -6.16 -8.07 4.87
N MET A 40 -6.33 -8.00 3.55
CA MET A 40 -6.87 -6.82 2.87
C MET A 40 -8.28 -6.45 3.37
N GLY A 41 -9.14 -7.42 3.68
CA GLY A 41 -10.42 -7.16 4.32
C GLY A 41 -10.31 -6.62 5.75
N TYR A 42 -9.30 -7.07 6.50
CA TYR A 42 -8.98 -6.49 7.80
C TYR A 42 -8.51 -5.04 7.65
N ILE A 43 -7.65 -4.77 6.67
CA ILE A 43 -7.19 -3.42 6.31
C ILE A 43 -8.38 -2.52 5.90
N MET A 44 -9.36 -3.04 5.18
CA MET A 44 -10.62 -2.33 4.89
C MET A 44 -11.33 -1.87 6.18
N ASN A 45 -11.37 -2.69 7.23
CA ASN A 45 -11.95 -2.29 8.52
C ASN A 45 -11.12 -1.22 9.24
N VAL A 46 -9.80 -1.22 9.07
CA VAL A 46 -8.92 -0.14 9.57
C VAL A 46 -9.20 1.16 8.81
N TYR A 47 -9.32 1.12 7.48
CA TYR A 47 -9.68 2.28 6.65
C TYR A 47 -11.08 2.83 6.92
N ARG A 48 -12.01 1.99 7.41
CA ARG A 48 -13.32 2.42 7.94
C ARG A 48 -13.22 3.23 9.23
N GLY A 49 -12.05 3.33 9.85
CA GLY A 49 -11.79 4.14 11.05
C GLY A 49 -11.92 3.40 12.38
N THR A 50 -11.97 2.07 12.37
CA THR A 50 -12.19 1.28 13.59
C THR A 50 -11.05 1.49 14.60
N ASN A 51 -11.39 1.94 15.80
CA ASN A 51 -10.45 2.15 16.92
C ASN A 51 -11.12 1.74 18.25
N PRO A 52 -10.59 0.76 19.02
CA PRO A 52 -9.31 0.04 18.87
C PRO A 52 -9.26 -0.90 17.65
N ALA A 53 -8.11 -1.54 17.41
CA ALA A 53 -7.89 -2.41 16.26
C ALA A 53 -8.98 -3.50 16.11
N PRO A 54 -9.56 -3.68 14.91
CA PRO A 54 -10.70 -4.58 14.70
C PRO A 54 -10.37 -6.02 15.12
N GLU A 55 -11.39 -6.83 15.39
CA GLU A 55 -11.20 -8.25 15.64
C GLU A 55 -11.17 -9.04 14.31
N VAL A 56 -10.45 -10.16 14.28
CA VAL A 56 -10.34 -11.00 13.08
C VAL A 56 -11.46 -12.04 13.08
N GLU A 57 -12.66 -11.54 12.81
CA GLU A 57 -13.90 -12.31 12.78
C GLU A 57 -14.58 -12.18 11.43
N ASN A 58 -15.62 -13.00 11.19
CA ASN A 58 -16.40 -12.97 9.95
C ASN A 58 -15.52 -13.13 8.70
N TRP A 59 -14.76 -14.22 8.63
CA TRP A 59 -13.82 -14.54 7.54
C TRP A 59 -14.39 -14.38 6.13
N ILE A 60 -15.66 -14.72 5.91
CA ILE A 60 -16.33 -14.52 4.62
C ILE A 60 -16.40 -13.03 4.27
N LYS A 61 -16.76 -12.19 5.24
CA LYS A 61 -16.79 -10.73 5.05
C LYS A 61 -15.38 -10.19 4.81
N LEU A 62 -14.37 -10.65 5.56
CA LEU A 62 -12.97 -10.27 5.34
C LEU A 62 -12.49 -10.67 3.93
N LEU A 63 -12.88 -11.84 3.44
CA LEU A 63 -12.57 -12.26 2.07
C LEU A 63 -13.24 -11.36 1.04
N VAL A 64 -14.54 -11.07 1.18
CA VAL A 64 -15.28 -10.20 0.26
C VAL A 64 -14.72 -8.78 0.26
N ASP A 65 -14.55 -8.18 1.44
CA ASP A 65 -13.95 -6.85 1.59
C ASP A 65 -12.53 -6.82 1.02
N GLY A 66 -11.76 -7.90 1.20
CA GLY A 66 -10.42 -8.05 0.66
C GLY A 66 -10.37 -8.15 -0.86
N ILE A 67 -11.29 -8.90 -1.47
CA ILE A 67 -11.45 -8.95 -2.93
C ILE A 67 -11.80 -7.57 -3.46
N LEU A 68 -12.74 -6.86 -2.83
CA LEU A 68 -13.12 -5.52 -3.26
C LEU A 68 -11.95 -4.53 -3.16
N LEU A 69 -11.18 -4.59 -2.06
CA LEU A 69 -9.97 -3.78 -1.91
C LEU A 69 -8.93 -4.11 -2.97
N CYS A 70 -8.72 -5.40 -3.24
CA CYS A 70 -7.82 -5.89 -4.28
C CYS A 70 -8.23 -5.37 -5.67
N ILE A 71 -9.53 -5.43 -6.02
CA ILE A 71 -10.02 -4.91 -7.30
C ILE A 71 -9.77 -3.40 -7.41
N VAL A 72 -10.06 -2.61 -6.36
CA VAL A 72 -9.76 -1.17 -6.38
C VAL A 72 -8.27 -0.92 -6.58
N GLY A 73 -7.42 -1.64 -5.83
CA GLY A 73 -5.96 -1.57 -5.97
C GLY A 73 -5.48 -1.95 -7.36
N LEU A 74 -6.04 -3.01 -7.95
CA LEU A 74 -5.72 -3.44 -9.32
C LEU A 74 -6.10 -2.39 -10.34
N ILE A 75 -7.27 -1.75 -10.23
CA ILE A 75 -7.68 -0.66 -11.14
C ILE A 75 -6.68 0.50 -11.07
N TYR A 76 -6.26 0.88 -9.87
CA TYR A 76 -5.21 1.89 -9.69
C TYR A 76 -3.85 1.44 -10.26
N ALA A 77 -3.55 0.15 -10.23
CA ALA A 77 -2.30 -0.41 -10.73
C ALA A 77 -2.28 -0.58 -12.26
N ILE A 78 -3.43 -0.65 -12.96
CA ILE A 78 -3.50 -0.88 -14.41
C ILE A 78 -2.55 0.03 -15.21
N PRO A 79 -2.54 1.37 -15.03
CA PRO A 79 -1.65 2.25 -15.79
C PRO A 79 -0.17 1.95 -15.53
N VAL A 80 0.19 1.63 -14.28
CA VAL A 80 1.55 1.29 -13.88
C VAL A 80 1.97 -0.03 -14.52
N ILE A 81 1.13 -1.05 -14.43
CA ILE A 81 1.37 -2.38 -14.99
C ILE A 81 1.56 -2.30 -16.51
N ILE A 82 0.70 -1.54 -17.22
CA ILE A 82 0.84 -1.36 -18.68
C ILE A 82 2.20 -0.74 -19.01
N LEU A 83 2.57 0.34 -18.32
CA LEU A 83 3.86 1.02 -18.54
C LEU A 83 5.05 0.14 -18.17
N GLU A 84 4.93 -0.69 -17.15
CA GLU A 84 5.95 -1.65 -16.74
C GLU A 84 6.15 -2.72 -17.82
N PHE A 85 5.08 -3.33 -18.33
CA PHE A 85 5.18 -4.30 -19.45
C PHE A 85 5.79 -3.67 -20.71
N LEU A 86 5.41 -2.43 -21.04
CA LEU A 86 6.01 -1.71 -22.16
C LEU A 86 7.50 -1.44 -21.93
N THR A 87 7.89 -1.05 -20.72
CA THR A 87 9.29 -0.77 -20.35
C THR A 87 10.14 -2.04 -20.39
N ILE A 88 9.64 -3.14 -19.80
CA ILE A 88 10.31 -4.45 -19.82
C ILE A 88 10.38 -4.97 -21.25
N GLY A 89 9.29 -4.91 -22.01
CA GLY A 89 9.25 -5.34 -23.40
C GLY A 89 10.23 -4.56 -24.29
N ALA A 90 10.31 -3.24 -24.12
CA ALA A 90 11.27 -2.40 -24.83
C ALA A 90 12.71 -2.76 -24.45
N THR A 91 13.00 -2.93 -23.15
CA THR A 91 14.33 -3.33 -22.66
C THR A 91 14.70 -4.71 -23.20
N PHE A 92 13.79 -5.67 -23.17
CA PHE A 92 14.03 -7.01 -23.70
C PHE A 92 14.27 -7.00 -25.21
N ALA A 93 13.48 -6.25 -25.98
CA ALA A 93 13.71 -6.10 -27.42
C ALA A 93 15.09 -5.50 -27.72
N THR A 94 15.57 -4.57 -26.87
CA THR A 94 16.91 -3.97 -27.04
C THR A 94 18.06 -4.94 -26.78
N THR A 95 17.88 -5.90 -25.87
CA THR A 95 18.93 -6.88 -25.58
C THR A 95 19.01 -7.99 -26.64
N MET A 96 17.97 -8.15 -27.45
CA MET A 96 17.90 -9.15 -28.53
C MET A 96 18.40 -8.62 -29.89
N THR A 97 18.64 -7.31 -30.03
CA THR A 97 19.15 -6.74 -31.30
C THR A 97 20.68 -6.81 -31.37
N GLU A 98 21.20 -7.39 -32.45
CA GLU A 98 22.63 -7.38 -32.76
C GLU A 98 23.10 -6.06 -33.38
N ASN A 99 22.17 -5.20 -33.82
CA ASN A 99 22.50 -3.88 -34.38
C ASN A 99 22.76 -2.87 -33.23
N PRO A 100 24.00 -2.34 -33.10
CA PRO A 100 24.34 -1.43 -32.00
C PRO A 100 23.59 -0.11 -32.03
N THR A 101 23.30 0.44 -33.22
CA THR A 101 22.54 1.69 -33.37
C THR A 101 21.08 1.50 -32.94
N ALA A 102 20.47 0.37 -33.31
CA ALA A 102 19.12 0.03 -32.87
C ALA A 102 19.05 -0.24 -31.36
N ALA A 103 20.08 -0.88 -30.80
CA ALA A 103 20.19 -1.11 -29.35
C ALA A 103 20.24 0.21 -28.56
N ILE A 104 21.07 1.17 -28.99
CA ILE A 104 21.16 2.50 -28.37
C ILE A 104 19.81 3.23 -28.45
N ALA A 105 19.18 3.24 -29.62
CA ALA A 105 17.90 3.91 -29.82
C ALA A 105 16.80 3.31 -28.95
N GLY A 106 16.71 1.98 -28.87
CA GLY A 106 15.71 1.33 -28.04
C GLY A 106 15.99 1.48 -26.54
N MET A 107 17.26 1.51 -26.11
CA MET A 107 17.61 1.82 -24.71
C MET A 107 17.20 3.24 -24.32
N ALA A 108 17.38 4.21 -25.21
CA ALA A 108 16.88 5.57 -25.00
C ALA A 108 15.35 5.60 -24.90
N GLY A 109 14.64 4.85 -25.76
CA GLY A 109 13.19 4.68 -25.69
C GLY A 109 12.71 4.05 -24.38
N ALA A 110 13.37 2.96 -23.93
CA ALA A 110 13.09 2.31 -22.65
C ALA A 110 13.35 3.24 -21.46
N GLY A 111 14.40 4.07 -21.52
CA GLY A 111 14.67 5.10 -20.51
C GLY A 111 13.55 6.14 -20.40
N ILE A 112 13.01 6.60 -21.53
CA ILE A 112 11.85 7.52 -21.53
C ILE A 112 10.61 6.84 -20.94
N LEU A 113 10.33 5.59 -21.32
CA LEU A 113 9.22 4.81 -20.75
C LEU A 113 9.38 4.61 -19.23
N ALA A 114 10.61 4.35 -18.75
CA ALA A 114 10.90 4.23 -17.33
C ALA A 114 10.64 5.54 -16.56
N ILE A 115 10.98 6.70 -17.14
CA ILE A 115 10.68 8.00 -16.52
C ILE A 115 9.16 8.20 -16.44
N ILE A 116 8.42 7.90 -17.52
CA ILE A 116 6.95 8.00 -17.53
C ILE A 116 6.34 7.05 -16.51
N LEU A 117 6.82 5.81 -16.42
CA LEU A 117 6.42 4.81 -15.44
C LEU A 117 6.57 5.35 -14.01
N ILE A 118 7.74 5.92 -13.68
CA ILE A 118 8.00 6.51 -12.35
C ILE A 118 7.02 7.64 -12.05
N ILE A 119 6.79 8.55 -13.00
CA ILE A 119 5.84 9.66 -12.83
C ILE A 119 4.43 9.12 -12.55
N VAL A 120 3.96 8.17 -13.35
CA VAL A 120 2.63 7.58 -13.18
C VAL A 120 2.51 6.81 -11.87
N ALA A 121 3.54 6.06 -11.47
CA ALA A 121 3.58 5.37 -10.18
C ALA A 121 3.48 6.34 -9.00
N ILE A 122 4.19 7.47 -9.05
CA ILE A 122 4.11 8.53 -8.03
C ILE A 122 2.70 9.13 -7.98
N LEU A 123 2.09 9.43 -9.14
CA LEU A 123 0.73 9.97 -9.19
C LEU A 123 -0.29 9.00 -8.59
N VAL A 124 -0.17 7.70 -8.90
CA VAL A 124 -1.01 6.65 -8.30
C VAL A 124 -0.78 6.58 -6.79
N ALA A 125 0.47 6.60 -6.32
CA ALA A 125 0.80 6.55 -4.89
C ALA A 125 0.27 7.76 -4.10
N ILE A 126 0.14 8.92 -4.75
CA ILE A 126 -0.44 10.13 -4.15
C ILE A 126 -1.97 10.05 -4.09
N ILE A 127 -2.62 9.49 -5.11
CA ILE A 127 -4.08 9.56 -5.22
C ILE A 127 -4.78 8.35 -4.58
N SER A 128 -4.20 7.15 -4.72
CA SER A 128 -4.83 5.90 -4.31
C SER A 128 -5.13 5.78 -2.81
N PRO A 129 -4.30 6.30 -1.86
CA PRO A 129 -4.60 6.15 -0.44
C PRO A 129 -5.93 6.83 -0.06
N ILE A 130 -6.16 8.04 -0.58
CA ILE A 130 -7.40 8.78 -0.32
C ILE A 130 -8.58 8.10 -1.03
N GLY A 131 -8.42 7.65 -2.27
CA GLY A 131 -9.46 6.92 -2.99
C GLY A 131 -9.90 5.66 -2.24
N ILE A 132 -8.94 4.83 -1.82
CA ILE A 132 -9.20 3.60 -1.06
C ILE A 132 -9.91 3.90 0.26
N ILE A 133 -9.49 4.92 1.00
CA ILE A 133 -10.16 5.29 2.26
C ILE A 133 -11.57 5.80 1.99
N ARG A 134 -11.80 6.62 0.96
CA ARG A 134 -13.15 7.06 0.58
C ARG A 134 -14.06 5.88 0.24
N PHE A 135 -13.55 4.90 -0.51
CA PHE A 135 -14.28 3.66 -0.77
C PHE A 135 -14.66 2.95 0.54
N ALA A 136 -13.70 2.80 1.45
CA ALA A 136 -13.94 2.17 2.75
C ALA A 136 -15.00 2.90 3.57
N ARG A 137 -14.97 4.25 3.59
CA ARG A 137 -15.85 5.11 4.40
C ARG A 137 -17.24 5.27 3.84
N THR A 138 -17.37 5.33 2.52
CA THR A 138 -18.67 5.56 1.85
C THR A 138 -19.37 4.26 1.47
N GLY A 139 -18.65 3.14 1.37
CA GLY A 139 -19.16 1.88 0.87
C GLY A 139 -19.46 1.89 -0.64
N SER A 140 -19.13 2.97 -1.35
CA SER A 140 -19.40 3.13 -2.78
C SER A 140 -18.13 2.95 -3.60
N PHE A 141 -18.14 1.99 -4.52
CA PHE A 141 -16.99 1.69 -5.38
C PHE A 141 -16.59 2.89 -6.26
N GLY A 142 -17.56 3.69 -6.71
CA GLY A 142 -17.29 4.89 -7.52
C GLY A 142 -16.53 5.98 -6.76
N GLU A 143 -16.68 6.04 -5.44
CA GLU A 143 -15.95 7.00 -4.60
C GLU A 143 -14.46 6.69 -4.52
N ALA A 144 -14.06 5.45 -4.80
CA ALA A 144 -12.66 5.09 -4.94
C ALA A 144 -11.96 5.90 -6.03
N PHE A 145 -12.67 6.30 -7.08
CA PHE A 145 -12.12 6.95 -8.29
C PHE A 145 -12.67 8.36 -8.50
N ASN A 146 -13.32 8.94 -7.49
CA ASN A 146 -13.87 10.28 -7.57
C ASN A 146 -12.74 11.32 -7.40
N PHE A 147 -11.96 11.52 -8.47
CA PHE A 147 -10.75 12.38 -8.46
C PHE A 147 -11.02 13.82 -8.00
N ARG A 148 -12.23 14.34 -8.25
CA ARG A 148 -12.65 15.65 -7.77
C ARG A 148 -12.65 15.69 -6.25
N GLU A 149 -13.32 14.73 -5.62
CA GLU A 149 -13.42 14.68 -4.16
C GLU A 149 -12.10 14.24 -3.52
N ILE A 150 -11.34 13.33 -4.15
CA ILE A 150 -10.00 12.96 -3.68
C ILE A 150 -9.09 14.20 -3.63
N THR A 151 -9.06 14.97 -4.70
CA THR A 151 -8.26 16.19 -4.77
C THR A 151 -8.76 17.24 -3.77
N ALA A 152 -10.08 17.33 -3.54
CA ALA A 152 -10.64 18.21 -2.52
C ALA A 152 -10.21 17.81 -1.10
N THR A 153 -10.21 16.50 -0.78
CA THR A 153 -9.70 15.99 0.50
C THR A 153 -8.21 16.32 0.66
N ILE A 154 -7.38 16.09 -0.36
CA ILE A 154 -5.94 16.42 -0.30
C ILE A 154 -5.74 17.93 -0.10
N LYS A 155 -6.52 18.77 -0.78
CA LYS A 155 -6.48 20.24 -0.60
C LYS A 155 -6.85 20.66 0.83
N LYS A 156 -7.83 20.00 1.45
CA LYS A 156 -8.21 20.26 2.86
C LYS A 156 -7.10 19.89 3.84
N ILE A 157 -6.39 18.79 3.60
CA ILE A 157 -5.20 18.40 4.39
C ILE A 157 -4.05 19.39 4.16
N GLY A 158 -3.94 19.91 2.93
CA GLY A 158 -2.85 20.72 2.44
C GLY A 158 -1.84 19.86 1.68
N TRP A 159 -1.57 20.22 0.41
CA TRP A 159 -0.71 19.43 -0.50
C TRP A 159 0.67 19.12 0.07
N LEU A 160 1.38 20.14 0.57
CA LEU A 160 2.71 19.96 1.13
C LEU A 160 2.67 19.05 2.36
N THR A 161 1.71 19.26 3.25
CA THR A 161 1.51 18.46 4.46
C THR A 161 1.18 17.00 4.13
N TYR A 162 0.31 16.77 3.15
CA TYR A 162 -0.04 15.44 2.67
C TYR A 162 1.16 14.71 2.05
N ILE A 163 1.89 15.36 1.14
CA ILE A 163 3.09 14.78 0.50
C ILE A 163 4.16 14.44 1.55
N LEU A 164 4.41 15.33 2.51
CA LEU A 164 5.34 15.05 3.60
C LEU A 164 4.88 13.85 4.44
N ALA A 165 3.59 13.72 4.72
CA ALA A 165 3.05 12.54 5.41
C ALA A 165 3.27 11.24 4.62
N LEU A 166 3.04 11.27 3.30
CA LEU A 166 3.33 10.14 2.41
C LEU A 166 4.82 9.79 2.39
N ILE A 167 5.72 10.78 2.37
CA ILE A 167 7.17 10.54 2.47
C ILE A 167 7.53 9.89 3.80
N VAL A 168 6.94 10.37 4.91
CA VAL A 168 7.18 9.80 6.23
C VAL A 168 6.76 8.33 6.30
N VAL A 169 5.56 7.97 5.82
CA VAL A 169 5.14 6.55 5.81
C VAL A 169 5.95 5.73 4.81
N ALA A 170 6.33 6.28 3.66
CA ALA A 170 7.21 5.60 2.71
C ALA A 170 8.59 5.29 3.31
N ILE A 171 9.11 6.15 4.20
CA ILE A 171 10.36 5.88 4.93
C ILE A 171 10.11 4.85 6.05
N VAL A 172 9.12 5.08 6.91
CA VAL A 172 8.87 4.28 8.12
C VAL A 172 8.40 2.86 7.79
N VAL A 173 7.61 2.68 6.72
CA VAL A 173 7.09 1.37 6.28
C VAL A 173 7.90 0.85 5.10
N GLY A 174 8.20 1.72 4.12
CA GLY A 174 8.86 1.30 2.89
C GLY A 174 10.31 0.88 3.07
N ILE A 175 11.10 1.50 3.97
CA ILE A 175 12.48 1.03 4.24
C ILE A 175 12.47 -0.36 4.89
N PRO A 176 11.72 -0.62 5.99
CA PRO A 176 11.62 -1.98 6.53
C PRO A 176 11.09 -3.00 5.53
N ALA A 177 10.08 -2.64 4.72
CA ALA A 177 9.55 -3.50 3.68
C ALA A 177 10.61 -3.81 2.61
N LEU A 178 11.40 -2.82 2.18
CA LEU A 178 12.48 -2.99 1.22
C LEU A 178 13.58 -3.90 1.78
N ILE A 179 14.00 -3.68 3.03
CA ILE A 179 14.99 -4.54 3.71
C ILE A 179 14.47 -5.97 3.80
N LEU A 180 13.21 -6.16 4.21
CA LEU A 180 12.57 -7.47 4.26
C LEU A 180 12.60 -8.17 2.89
N TRP A 181 12.26 -7.46 1.81
CA TRP A 181 12.32 -7.99 0.45
C TRP A 181 13.73 -8.37 0.02
N ILE A 182 14.74 -7.53 0.30
CA ILE A 182 16.15 -7.83 0.00
C ILE A 182 16.61 -9.08 0.75
N VAL A 183 16.26 -9.21 2.04
CA VAL A 183 16.60 -10.38 2.85
C VAL A 183 15.93 -11.64 2.31
N VAL A 184 14.63 -11.59 2.00
CA VAL A 184 13.88 -12.72 1.44
C VAL A 184 14.47 -13.17 0.10
N LEU A 185 14.77 -12.22 -0.80
CA LEU A 185 15.42 -12.53 -2.07
C LEU A 185 16.80 -13.15 -1.86
N GLY A 186 17.65 -12.54 -1.02
CA GLY A 186 18.99 -13.03 -0.72
C GLY A 186 18.99 -14.45 -0.15
N LEU A 187 18.06 -14.75 0.77
CA LEU A 187 17.87 -16.09 1.32
C LEU A 187 17.44 -17.10 0.25
N THR A 188 16.49 -16.72 -0.60
CA THR A 188 15.99 -17.55 -1.71
C THR A 188 17.10 -17.89 -2.69
N PHE A 189 17.98 -16.94 -3.02
CA PHE A 189 19.13 -17.19 -3.90
C PHE A 189 20.22 -18.03 -3.23
N ALA A 190 20.53 -17.79 -1.96
CA ALA A 190 21.60 -18.49 -1.25
C ALA A 190 21.23 -19.94 -0.87
N LEU A 191 19.97 -20.17 -0.48
CA LEU A 191 19.47 -21.45 -0.01
C LEU A 191 18.09 -21.68 -0.64
N PRO A 192 17.96 -22.33 -1.82
CA PRO A 192 16.70 -22.33 -2.57
C PRO A 192 15.48 -22.79 -1.76
N LEU A 193 15.41 -24.07 -1.38
CA LEU A 193 14.24 -24.61 -0.67
C LEU A 193 14.12 -24.06 0.75
N VAL A 194 15.22 -23.95 1.49
CA VAL A 194 15.21 -23.50 2.89
C VAL A 194 14.93 -22.00 2.98
N GLY A 195 15.53 -21.21 2.10
CA GLY A 195 15.37 -19.76 2.01
C GLY A 195 13.99 -19.34 1.55
N ILE A 196 13.33 -20.11 0.67
CA ILE A 196 11.90 -19.90 0.37
C ILE A 196 11.05 -20.05 1.64
N VAL A 197 11.27 -21.12 2.42
CA VAL A 197 10.49 -21.36 3.64
C VAL A 197 10.74 -20.28 4.69
N ILE A 198 12.01 -19.96 4.96
CA ILE A 198 12.37 -18.90 5.92
C ILE A 198 11.83 -17.55 5.44
N GLY A 199 12.01 -17.23 4.16
CA GLY A 199 11.51 -16.01 3.56
C GLY A 199 9.99 -15.86 3.67
N ALA A 200 9.25 -16.94 3.38
CA ALA A 200 7.80 -16.97 3.56
C ALA A 200 7.40 -16.75 5.03
N LEU A 201 8.11 -17.35 6.00
CA LEU A 201 7.86 -17.12 7.42
C LEU A 201 8.13 -15.67 7.85
N LEU A 202 9.20 -15.05 7.34
CA LEU A 202 9.49 -13.64 7.61
C LEU A 202 8.40 -12.72 7.07
N LEU A 203 7.95 -12.96 5.83
CA LEU A 203 6.83 -12.23 5.23
C LEU A 203 5.55 -12.43 6.05
N LEU A 204 5.25 -13.67 6.44
CA LEU A 204 4.08 -14.02 7.22
C LEU A 204 3.99 -13.25 8.54
N ILE A 205 5.12 -13.12 9.24
CA ILE A 205 5.21 -12.47 10.55
C ILE A 205 5.15 -10.94 10.43
N VAL A 206 5.87 -10.37 9.45
CA VAL A 206 6.13 -8.92 9.39
C VAL A 206 5.09 -8.16 8.55
N LEU A 207 4.64 -8.72 7.42
CA LEU A 207 3.69 -8.06 6.52
C LEU A 207 2.39 -7.59 7.18
N PRO A 208 1.68 -8.39 8.01
CA PRO A 208 0.44 -7.92 8.64
C PRO A 208 0.69 -6.73 9.57
N LEU A 209 1.84 -6.66 10.23
CA LEU A 209 2.18 -5.54 11.12
C LEU A 209 2.41 -4.25 10.31
N LEU A 210 3.18 -4.33 9.23
CA LEU A 210 3.44 -3.20 8.35
C LEU A 210 2.16 -2.70 7.67
N ALA A 211 1.33 -3.62 7.16
CA ALA A 211 0.08 -3.28 6.50
C ALA A 211 -0.90 -2.57 7.45
N VAL A 212 -1.06 -3.08 8.68
CA VAL A 212 -1.95 -2.45 9.67
C VAL A 212 -1.41 -1.10 10.14
N PHE A 213 -0.09 -0.99 10.31
CA PHE A 213 0.56 0.29 10.64
C PHE A 213 0.28 1.33 9.55
N GLU A 214 0.57 1.00 8.29
CA GLU A 214 0.38 1.88 7.14
C GLU A 214 -1.09 2.30 7.02
N ALA A 215 -2.01 1.33 7.09
CA ALA A 215 -3.43 1.61 7.00
C ALA A 215 -3.90 2.57 8.11
N ARG A 216 -3.43 2.37 9.35
CA ARG A 216 -3.77 3.26 10.46
C ARG A 216 -3.18 4.65 10.27
N TYR A 217 -1.93 4.75 9.80
CA TYR A 217 -1.27 6.01 9.53
C TYR A 217 -2.02 6.82 8.46
N LEU A 218 -2.35 6.18 7.33
CA LEU A 218 -3.09 6.79 6.23
C LEU A 218 -4.51 7.20 6.64
N THR A 219 -5.18 6.40 7.47
CA THR A 219 -6.49 6.74 8.03
C THR A 219 -6.44 8.01 8.87
N GLN A 220 -5.41 8.17 9.71
CA GLN A 220 -5.25 9.39 10.51
C GLN A 220 -4.95 10.63 9.65
N ILE A 221 -4.20 10.47 8.55
CA ILE A 221 -4.00 11.57 7.59
C ILE A 221 -5.33 11.97 6.96
N TYR A 222 -6.13 11.00 6.52
CA TYR A 222 -7.45 11.25 5.95
C TYR A 222 -8.36 11.97 6.95
N ASP A 223 -8.44 11.47 8.19
CA ASP A 223 -9.30 12.01 9.25
C ASP A 223 -8.89 13.45 9.65
N SER A 224 -7.62 13.82 9.46
CA SER A 224 -7.17 15.21 9.67
C SER A 224 -7.87 16.23 8.76
N ALA A 225 -8.38 15.80 7.61
CA ALA A 225 -9.17 16.63 6.70
C ALA A 225 -10.57 16.94 7.26
N GLU A 226 -11.12 16.05 8.08
CA GLU A 226 -12.46 16.20 8.68
C GLU A 226 -12.41 17.15 9.89
N VAL A 227 -11.33 17.07 10.69
CA VAL A 227 -11.10 17.97 11.84
C VAL A 227 -10.84 19.43 11.39
N ALA A 228 -10.36 19.63 10.16
CA ALA A 228 -10.11 20.96 9.58
C ALA A 228 -11.36 21.61 8.93
N GLY A 229 -12.50 20.92 8.89
CA GLY A 229 -13.78 21.56 8.56
C GLY A 229 -14.24 22.50 9.69
N PRO A 230 -15.10 23.51 9.43
CA PRO A 230 -15.72 24.24 10.53
C PRO A 230 -16.39 23.21 11.42
N SER A 231 -16.02 23.19 12.70
CA SER A 231 -16.71 22.40 13.72
C SER A 231 -18.20 22.61 13.48
N ALA A 232 -18.89 21.59 12.97
CA ALA A 232 -20.34 21.60 12.92
C ALA A 232 -20.77 21.93 14.34
N GLY A 233 -21.48 23.05 14.46
CA GLY A 233 -21.79 23.67 15.73
C GLY A 233 -22.43 22.67 16.69
N GLN A 234 -22.18 22.98 17.96
CA GLN A 234 -22.96 22.61 19.14
C GLN A 234 -24.37 22.08 18.86
#